data_AF-A0A0R3SMP5-F1
#
_entry.id   AF-A0A0R3SMP5-F1
#
_cell.length_a   1.000
_cell.length_b   1.000
_cell.length_c   1.000
_cell.angle_alpha   90.00
_cell.angle_beta   90.00
_cell.angle_gamma   90.00
#
_symmetry.space_group_name_H-M   'P 1'
#
loop_
_entity.id
_entity.type
_entity.pdbx_description
1 polymer ?
#
loop_
_entity_poly.entity_id
_entity_poly.type
_entity_poly.pdbx_seq_one_letter_code
_entity_poly.pdbx_strand_id
1 'polypeptide(L)'
;MSANKLLQGQSTRLLLRLMAREVLTHDTNLYTFGFPSHNDILGLPVGACICLHARIKGEDVRRPYTPITLDDFIGNVKIVVKTYRKDVNPKFPAGGKMSQYLESLSVGDGIDVSGPYGSIRYLGDGDFEVKGANARKLKAENINMICGGSGLTPMYQILKYILNSSTDKSKIALIFANQTEQDIILRDELEQLRDANQSQFRLWYTVETPPERKFCAFCL
;
A
#
# COMPACT_ATOMS: atom_id res chain seq x y z
N MET A 1 26.66 8.27 -7.81
CA MET A 1 26.33 8.78 -6.46
C MET A 1 25.30 7.84 -5.86
N SER A 2 25.49 7.38 -4.62
CA SER A 2 24.49 6.52 -3.95
C SER A 2 23.22 7.33 -3.69
N ALA A 3 22.04 6.74 -3.93
CA ALA A 3 20.78 7.36 -3.57
C ALA A 3 20.72 7.62 -2.05
N ASN A 4 20.28 8.81 -1.64
CA ASN A 4 20.07 9.11 -0.22
C ASN A 4 18.72 8.54 0.24
N LYS A 5 18.66 8.11 1.50
CA LYS A 5 17.41 7.68 2.15
C LYS A 5 16.73 8.88 2.81
N LEU A 6 15.48 9.13 2.44
CA LEU A 6 14.75 10.31 2.90
C LEU A 6 14.12 10.15 4.29
N LEU A 7 13.65 8.95 4.63
CA LEU A 7 13.07 8.71 5.96
C LEU A 7 14.15 8.70 7.03
N GLN A 8 14.07 9.67 7.96
CA GLN A 8 15.04 9.85 9.07
C GLN A 8 14.46 9.49 10.45
N GLY A 9 13.32 8.80 10.49
CA GLY A 9 12.66 8.38 11.72
C GLY A 9 11.32 9.07 11.97
N GLN A 10 10.71 8.70 13.09
CA GLN A 10 9.31 9.05 13.39
C GLN A 10 9.12 10.49 13.88
N SER A 11 10.20 11.13 14.35
CA SER A 11 10.21 12.50 14.86
C SER A 11 10.43 13.57 13.79
N THR A 12 10.94 13.18 12.62
CA THR A 12 11.25 14.09 11.52
C THR A 12 10.16 14.01 10.46
N ARG A 13 9.64 15.17 10.05
CA ARG A 13 8.68 15.28 8.95
C ARG A 13 9.40 15.71 7.67
N LEU A 14 9.04 15.05 6.59
CA LEU A 14 9.48 15.33 5.24
C LEU A 14 8.29 15.86 4.45
N LEU A 15 8.41 17.06 3.88
CA LEU A 15 7.40 17.61 2.98
C LEU A 15 7.58 17.00 1.59
N LEU A 16 6.55 16.30 1.10
CA LEU A 16 6.49 15.79 -0.26
C LEU A 16 5.39 16.51 -1.05
N ARG A 17 5.60 16.70 -2.35
CA ARG A 17 4.62 17.39 -3.22
C ARG A 17 3.88 16.42 -4.11
N LEU A 18 2.57 16.62 -4.24
CA LEU A 18 1.74 15.84 -5.15
C LEU A 18 2.14 16.17 -6.60
N MET A 19 2.60 15.17 -7.34
CA MET A 19 3.02 15.31 -8.73
C MET A 19 1.93 14.87 -9.70
N ALA A 20 1.22 13.78 -9.35
CA ALA A 20 0.18 13.22 -10.19
C ALA A 20 -0.86 12.48 -9.35
N ARG A 21 -2.09 12.44 -9.88
CA ARG A 21 -3.19 11.65 -9.35
C ARG A 21 -3.83 10.85 -10.48
N GLU A 22 -3.95 9.54 -10.29
CA GLU A 22 -4.56 8.62 -11.25
C GLU A 22 -5.77 7.95 -10.60
N VAL A 23 -6.88 7.82 -11.33
CA VAL A 23 -8.10 7.16 -10.84
C VAL A 23 -7.95 5.66 -11.05
N LEU A 24 -8.07 4.86 -9.97
CA LEU A 24 -8.04 3.39 -10.04
C LEU A 24 -9.43 2.78 -10.05
N THR A 25 -10.34 3.32 -9.21
CA THR A 25 -11.75 2.92 -9.13
C THR A 25 -12.62 4.16 -8.91
N HIS A 26 -13.92 3.99 -8.74
CA HIS A 26 -14.86 5.08 -8.46
C HIS A 26 -14.55 5.89 -7.17
N ASP A 27 -13.81 5.30 -6.22
CA ASP A 27 -13.44 5.93 -4.96
C ASP A 27 -11.99 5.74 -4.56
N THR A 28 -11.16 5.09 -5.39
CA THR A 28 -9.75 4.88 -5.11
C THR A 28 -8.87 5.60 -6.12
N ASN A 29 -7.91 6.37 -5.60
CA ASN A 29 -6.91 7.06 -6.42
C ASN A 29 -5.49 6.62 -6.05
N LEU A 30 -4.60 6.64 -7.03
CA LEU A 30 -3.15 6.54 -6.88
C LEU A 30 -2.55 7.94 -6.84
N TYR A 31 -1.86 8.27 -5.76
CA TYR A 31 -1.18 9.55 -5.58
C TYR A 31 0.32 9.34 -5.74
N THR A 32 0.94 10.09 -6.64
CA THR A 32 2.40 10.10 -6.82
C THR A 32 2.96 11.36 -6.17
N PHE A 33 3.78 11.20 -5.14
CA PHE A 33 4.46 12.29 -4.45
C PHE A 33 5.95 12.33 -4.82
N GLY A 34 6.42 13.49 -5.26
CA GLY A 34 7.81 13.72 -5.68
C GLY A 34 8.73 13.99 -4.50
N PHE A 35 9.96 13.48 -4.59
CA PHE A 35 11.02 13.77 -3.64
C PHE A 35 11.71 15.11 -3.95
N PRO A 36 12.37 15.74 -2.95
CA PRO A 36 13.14 16.96 -3.19
C PRO A 36 14.26 16.80 -4.24
N SER A 37 14.86 15.60 -4.32
CA SER A 37 15.85 15.24 -5.34
C SER A 37 15.41 13.99 -6.10
N HIS A 38 15.59 14.02 -7.43
CA HIS A 38 15.24 12.91 -8.32
C HIS A 38 16.13 11.68 -8.18
N ASN A 39 17.21 11.75 -7.39
CA ASN A 39 18.14 10.65 -7.15
C ASN A 39 17.93 9.96 -5.79
N ASP A 40 16.97 10.44 -4.99
CA ASP A 40 16.73 9.91 -3.66
C ASP A 40 15.74 8.74 -3.70
N ILE A 41 15.78 7.92 -2.65
CA ILE A 41 14.83 6.86 -2.37
C ILE A 41 14.10 7.15 -1.07
N LEU A 42 12.92 6.56 -0.88
CA LEU A 42 12.19 6.75 0.37
C LEU A 42 12.97 6.17 1.56
N GLY A 43 13.59 5.00 1.40
CA GLY A 43 14.29 4.31 2.48
C GLY A 43 13.32 3.59 3.43
N LEU A 44 12.19 3.09 2.90
CA LEU A 44 11.15 2.42 3.68
C LEU A 44 11.42 0.91 3.71
N PRO A 45 11.71 0.30 4.89
CA PRO A 45 11.86 -1.14 4.98
C PRO A 45 10.59 -1.87 4.52
N VAL A 46 10.75 -2.99 3.81
CA VAL A 46 9.61 -3.81 3.34
C VAL A 46 8.81 -4.34 4.52
N GLY A 47 7.49 -4.17 4.50
CA GLY A 47 6.58 -4.48 5.61
C GLY A 47 6.29 -3.27 6.53
N ALA A 48 7.02 -2.16 6.37
CA ALA A 48 6.78 -0.92 7.09
C ALA A 48 5.83 0.02 6.33
N CYS A 49 5.31 1.02 7.04
CA CYS A 49 4.47 2.08 6.47
C CYS A 49 5.00 3.48 6.84
N ILE A 50 4.45 4.50 6.17
CA ILE A 50 4.66 5.91 6.51
C ILE A 50 3.41 6.47 7.19
N CYS A 51 3.55 7.57 7.92
CA CYS A 51 2.41 8.38 8.38
C CYS A 51 2.33 9.68 7.59
N LEU A 52 1.14 9.98 7.07
CA LEU A 52 0.81 11.30 6.53
C LEU A 52 0.26 12.18 7.65
N HIS A 53 0.66 13.45 7.66
CA HIS A 53 0.25 14.46 8.63
C HIS A 53 -0.38 15.64 7.90
N ALA A 54 -1.51 16.11 8.40
CA ALA A 54 -2.18 17.29 7.89
C ALA A 54 -2.97 17.98 9.01
N ARG A 55 -3.07 19.32 8.95
CA ARG A 55 -3.96 20.09 9.81
C ARG A 55 -5.30 20.27 9.10
N ILE A 56 -6.32 19.54 9.53
CA ILE A 56 -7.64 19.49 8.88
C ILE A 56 -8.66 20.13 9.80
N LYS A 57 -9.25 21.26 9.40
CA LYS A 57 -10.22 22.03 10.21
C LYS A 57 -9.70 22.36 11.62
N GLY A 58 -8.41 22.71 11.71
CA GLY A 58 -7.75 23.09 12.96
C GLY A 58 -7.18 21.92 13.76
N GLU A 59 -7.54 20.67 13.45
CA GLU A 59 -7.05 19.47 14.13
C GLU A 59 -5.83 18.85 13.44
N ASP A 60 -4.87 18.35 14.22
CA ASP A 60 -3.76 17.55 13.70
C ASP A 60 -4.21 16.11 13.43
N VAL A 61 -4.27 15.74 12.14
CA VAL A 61 -4.67 14.42 11.69
C VAL A 61 -3.43 13.68 11.18
N ARG A 62 -3.15 12.53 11.79
CA ARG A 62 -2.11 11.59 11.34
C ARG A 62 -2.71 10.25 10.94
N ARG A 63 -2.31 9.69 9.79
CA ARG A 63 -2.79 8.36 9.36
C ARG A 63 -1.68 7.55 8.69
N PRO A 64 -1.58 6.24 8.98
CA PRO A 64 -0.62 5.37 8.32
C PRO A 64 -1.07 5.01 6.91
N TYR A 65 -0.11 4.92 5.99
CA TYR A 65 -0.29 4.42 4.63
C TYR A 65 0.92 3.60 4.23
N THR A 66 0.71 2.48 3.54
CA THR A 66 1.80 1.70 2.97
C THR A 66 1.94 2.05 1.49
N PRO A 67 3.07 2.64 1.08
CA PRO A 67 3.36 2.87 -0.33
C PRO A 67 3.40 1.57 -1.12
N ILE A 68 3.04 1.65 -2.40
CA ILE A 68 3.11 0.52 -3.34
C ILE A 68 4.43 0.50 -4.15
N THR A 69 5.30 1.48 -3.90
CA THR A 69 6.67 1.56 -4.44
C THR A 69 7.68 0.98 -3.43
N LEU A 70 8.74 0.35 -3.94
CA LEU A 70 9.91 -0.06 -3.17
C LEU A 70 11.06 0.94 -3.43
N ASP A 71 12.22 0.69 -2.83
CA ASP A 71 13.41 1.55 -3.00
C ASP A 71 14.07 1.40 -4.39
N ASP A 72 13.50 0.59 -5.30
CA ASP A 72 13.83 0.57 -6.72
C ASP A 72 13.19 1.75 -7.50
N PHE A 73 12.17 2.41 -6.92
CA PHE A 73 11.62 3.66 -7.45
C PHE A 73 12.39 4.86 -6.92
N ILE A 74 13.06 5.56 -7.84
CA ILE A 74 13.86 6.75 -7.53
C ILE A 74 13.04 8.02 -7.78
N GLY A 75 13.14 8.99 -6.86
CA GLY A 75 12.60 10.34 -7.03
C GLY A 75 11.11 10.50 -6.72
N ASN A 76 10.36 9.44 -6.44
CA ASN A 76 8.96 9.53 -6.04
C ASN A 76 8.49 8.33 -5.19
N VAL A 77 7.36 8.53 -4.49
CA VAL A 77 6.62 7.49 -3.77
C VAL A 77 5.17 7.48 -4.25
N LYS A 78 4.58 6.29 -4.43
CA LYS A 78 3.17 6.16 -4.79
C LYS A 78 2.33 5.55 -3.67
N ILE A 79 1.17 6.14 -3.40
CA ILE A 79 0.25 5.72 -2.35
C ILE A 79 -1.16 5.53 -2.94
N VAL A 80 -1.74 4.35 -2.73
CA VAL A 80 -3.12 4.05 -3.08
C VAL A 80 -4.05 4.44 -1.93
N VAL A 81 -5.08 5.24 -2.20
CA VAL A 81 -6.00 5.72 -1.17
C VAL A 81 -7.44 5.59 -1.63
N LYS A 82 -8.23 4.81 -0.86
CA LYS A 82 -9.68 4.78 -0.94
C LYS A 82 -10.27 5.98 -0.20
N THR A 83 -11.05 6.80 -0.90
CA THR A 83 -11.72 7.97 -0.35
C THR A 83 -13.02 7.59 0.33
N TYR A 84 -13.11 7.91 1.62
CA TYR A 84 -14.35 7.74 2.39
C TYR A 84 -15.08 9.08 2.37
N ARG A 85 -15.94 9.29 1.37
CA ARG A 85 -16.67 10.55 1.20
C ARG A 85 -17.77 10.71 2.25
N LYS A 86 -18.03 11.95 2.66
CA LYS A 86 -19.19 12.28 3.51
C LYS A 86 -20.50 11.85 2.84
N ASP A 87 -21.51 11.60 3.66
CA ASP A 87 -22.89 11.32 3.22
C ASP A 87 -23.07 10.06 2.36
N VAL A 88 -22.06 9.19 2.26
CA VAL A 88 -22.13 7.89 1.54
C VAL A 88 -22.47 6.73 2.47
N ASN A 89 -21.78 6.62 3.61
CA ASN A 89 -22.01 5.54 4.57
C ASN A 89 -22.83 6.06 5.76
N PRO A 90 -24.06 5.56 6.00
CA PRO A 90 -24.91 6.02 7.10
C PRO A 90 -24.28 5.87 8.50
N LYS A 91 -23.38 4.88 8.69
CA LYS A 91 -22.65 4.70 9.96
C LYS A 91 -21.52 5.71 10.14
N PHE A 92 -21.05 6.31 9.05
CA PHE A 92 -19.92 7.25 9.03
C PHE A 92 -20.27 8.48 8.17
N PRO A 93 -21.27 9.28 8.56
CA PRO A 93 -21.78 10.38 7.73
C PRO A 93 -20.73 11.46 7.44
N ALA A 94 -19.75 11.65 8.33
CA ALA A 94 -18.68 12.62 8.13
C ALA A 94 -17.57 12.15 7.15
N GLY A 95 -17.57 10.86 6.77
CA GLY A 95 -16.51 10.26 5.98
C GLY A 95 -15.14 10.22 6.67
N GLY A 96 -14.08 9.99 5.89
CA GLY A 96 -12.70 9.93 6.36
C GLY A 96 -12.01 11.28 6.25
N LYS A 97 -11.44 11.78 7.36
CA LYS A 97 -10.75 13.09 7.40
C LYS A 97 -9.58 13.16 6.41
N MET A 98 -8.60 12.26 6.56
CA MET A 98 -7.38 12.28 5.74
C MET A 98 -7.64 11.93 4.27
N SER A 99 -8.51 10.96 3.98
CA SER A 99 -8.75 10.56 2.59
C SER A 99 -9.52 11.62 1.79
N GLN A 100 -10.49 12.33 2.40
CA GLN A 100 -11.12 13.50 1.78
C GLN A 100 -10.15 14.67 1.62
N TYR A 101 -9.23 14.86 2.58
CA TYR A 101 -8.17 15.88 2.46
C TYR A 101 -7.25 15.58 1.27
N LEU A 102 -6.80 14.32 1.10
CA LEU A 102 -6.00 13.91 -0.06
C LEU A 102 -6.76 14.09 -1.38
N GLU A 103 -8.06 13.79 -1.40
CA GLU A 103 -8.91 14.02 -2.58
C GLU A 103 -9.02 15.52 -2.93
N SER A 104 -8.94 16.41 -1.95
CA SER A 104 -8.99 17.85 -2.16
C SER A 104 -7.68 18.48 -2.64
N LEU A 105 -6.55 17.75 -2.60
CA LEU A 105 -5.25 18.27 -3.03
C LEU A 105 -5.20 18.49 -4.53
N SER A 106 -4.53 19.57 -4.92
CA SER A 106 -4.12 19.88 -6.28
C SER A 106 -2.66 19.47 -6.52
N VAL A 107 -2.30 19.23 -7.78
CA VAL A 107 -0.88 19.02 -8.15
C VAL A 107 -0.06 20.23 -7.69
N GLY A 108 1.08 19.95 -7.05
CA GLY A 108 1.95 20.95 -6.41
C GLY A 108 1.74 21.09 -4.90
N ASP A 109 0.58 20.70 -4.37
CA ASP A 109 0.30 20.76 -2.93
C ASP A 109 1.20 19.82 -2.14
N GLY A 110 1.51 20.21 -0.90
CA GLY A 110 2.40 19.48 -0.01
C GLY A 110 1.66 18.59 1.00
N ILE A 111 2.28 17.46 1.35
CA ILE A 111 1.90 16.62 2.49
C ILE A 111 3.13 16.33 3.35
N ASP A 112 2.97 16.44 4.67
CA ASP A 112 4.02 16.04 5.61
C ASP A 112 4.00 14.52 5.81
N VAL A 113 5.17 13.91 5.70
CA VAL A 113 5.36 12.46 5.83
C VAL A 113 6.39 12.18 6.92
N SER A 114 6.14 11.17 7.76
CA SER A 114 7.15 10.63 8.66
C SER A 114 7.17 9.10 8.60
N GLY A 115 8.26 8.50 9.09
CA GLY A 115 8.43 7.07 9.11
C GLY A 115 9.90 6.66 9.24
N PRO A 116 10.19 5.36 9.25
CA PRO A 116 9.25 4.24 9.07
C PRO A 116 8.46 3.88 10.35
N TYR A 117 7.23 3.37 10.16
CA TYR A 117 6.38 2.78 11.19
C TYR A 117 6.07 1.31 10.88
N GLY A 118 5.58 0.56 11.87
CA GLY A 118 5.22 -0.86 11.73
C GLY A 118 6.15 -1.79 12.51
N SER A 119 5.62 -2.95 12.87
CA SER A 119 6.31 -3.95 13.68
C SER A 119 6.86 -5.12 12.85
N ILE A 120 6.43 -5.28 11.60
CA ILE A 120 6.85 -6.40 10.74
C ILE A 120 7.80 -5.86 9.68
N ARG A 121 8.89 -6.60 9.43
CA ARG A 121 9.81 -6.38 8.33
C ARG A 121 10.04 -7.67 7.58
N TYR A 122 10.00 -7.61 6.27
CA TYR A 122 10.49 -8.68 5.40
C TYR A 122 11.95 -8.37 5.03
N LEU A 123 12.83 -9.33 5.28
CA LEU A 123 14.28 -9.18 5.09
C LEU A 123 14.78 -9.87 3.81
N GLY A 124 13.91 -10.59 3.10
CA GLY A 124 14.22 -11.40 1.92
C GLY A 124 14.37 -12.88 2.24
N ASP A 125 14.23 -13.71 1.22
CA ASP A 125 14.44 -15.17 1.24
C ASP A 125 13.65 -15.88 2.36
N GLY A 126 12.42 -15.41 2.57
CA GLY A 126 11.49 -15.91 3.58
C GLY A 126 11.73 -15.40 5.00
N ASP A 127 12.76 -14.59 5.24
CA ASP A 127 13.07 -14.08 6.58
C ASP A 127 12.20 -12.87 6.95
N PHE A 128 11.57 -12.97 8.12
CA PHE A 128 10.78 -11.92 8.74
C PHE A 128 11.36 -11.53 10.10
N GLU A 129 11.31 -10.24 10.40
CA GLU A 129 11.53 -9.70 11.73
C GLU A 129 10.22 -9.09 12.24
N VAL A 130 9.76 -9.57 13.39
CA VAL A 130 8.65 -8.98 14.14
C VAL A 130 9.23 -8.26 15.34
N LYS A 131 8.80 -7.02 15.57
CA LYS A 131 9.20 -6.13 16.67
C LYS A 131 8.07 -5.94 17.67
N GLY A 132 8.40 -5.45 18.86
CA GLY A 132 7.45 -5.19 19.94
C GLY A 132 7.48 -6.28 21.02
N ALA A 133 6.37 -6.45 21.74
CA ALA A 133 6.31 -7.37 22.89
C ALA A 133 6.65 -8.83 22.53
N ASN A 134 6.33 -9.26 21.31
CA ASN A 134 6.61 -10.60 20.79
C ASN A 134 7.72 -10.56 19.73
N ALA A 135 8.81 -9.84 20.03
CA ALA A 135 9.92 -9.70 19.09
C ALA A 135 10.52 -11.06 18.73
N ARG A 136 10.56 -11.38 17.44
CA ARG A 136 11.08 -12.66 16.94
C ARG A 136 11.52 -12.54 15.50
N LYS A 137 12.48 -13.39 15.12
CA LYS A 137 12.80 -13.68 13.73
C LYS A 137 12.16 -15.01 13.36
N LEU A 138 11.62 -15.10 12.14
CA LEU A 138 11.01 -16.32 11.64
C LEU A 138 11.31 -16.44 10.15
N LYS A 139 11.45 -17.69 9.69
CA LYS A 139 11.63 -18.01 8.28
C LYS A 139 10.37 -18.71 7.77
N ALA A 140 9.84 -18.25 6.66
CA ALA A 140 8.64 -18.80 6.05
C ALA A 140 8.84 -19.06 4.56
N GLU A 141 8.71 -20.32 4.16
CA GLU A 141 8.71 -20.71 2.74
C GLU A 141 7.35 -20.43 2.08
N ASN A 142 6.26 -20.50 2.85
CA ASN A 142 4.89 -20.27 2.39
C ASN A 142 4.27 -19.13 3.18
N ILE A 143 3.80 -18.10 2.48
CA ILE A 143 3.26 -16.87 3.05
C ILE A 143 1.80 -16.75 2.60
N ASN A 144 0.89 -16.94 3.54
CA ASN A 144 -0.55 -16.78 3.31
C ASN A 144 -0.96 -15.35 3.69
N MET A 145 -1.54 -14.62 2.74
CA MET A 145 -1.98 -13.24 2.89
C MET A 145 -3.50 -13.18 2.77
N ILE A 146 -4.14 -12.52 3.73
CA ILE A 146 -5.58 -12.27 3.71
C ILE A 146 -5.77 -10.78 3.93
N CYS A 147 -6.45 -10.11 3.00
CA CYS A 147 -6.69 -8.68 3.11
C CYS A 147 -8.05 -8.29 2.52
N GLY A 148 -8.52 -7.10 2.86
CA GLY A 148 -9.73 -6.53 2.29
C GLY A 148 -9.60 -5.04 1.96
N GLY A 149 -10.18 -4.63 0.83
CA GLY A 149 -10.11 -3.25 0.33
C GLY A 149 -8.69 -2.67 0.31
N SER A 150 -8.49 -1.49 0.92
CA SER A 150 -7.19 -0.83 0.99
C SER A 150 -6.12 -1.58 1.81
N GLY A 151 -6.52 -2.62 2.56
CA GLY A 151 -5.63 -3.53 3.26
C GLY A 151 -4.73 -4.36 2.33
N LEU A 152 -4.91 -4.27 1.01
CA LEU A 152 -4.01 -4.84 0.02
C LEU A 152 -2.60 -4.22 0.09
N THR A 153 -2.47 -2.93 0.38
CA THR A 153 -1.19 -2.21 0.17
C THR A 153 0.01 -2.77 0.97
N PRO A 154 -0.11 -3.19 2.25
CA PRO A 154 0.99 -3.86 2.95
C PRO A 154 1.33 -5.24 2.36
N MET A 155 0.32 -5.98 1.89
CA MET A 155 0.51 -7.28 1.25
C MET A 155 1.22 -7.13 -0.10
N TYR A 156 0.76 -6.17 -0.90
CA TYR A 156 1.32 -5.85 -2.21
C TYR A 156 2.79 -5.43 -2.12
N GLN A 157 3.18 -4.67 -1.09
CA GLN A 157 4.58 -4.29 -0.90
C GLN A 157 5.50 -5.52 -0.70
N ILE A 158 5.13 -6.44 0.19
CA ILE A 158 5.90 -7.67 0.44
C ILE A 158 5.89 -8.56 -0.80
N LEU A 159 4.71 -8.73 -1.42
CA LEU A 159 4.53 -9.53 -2.62
C LEU A 159 5.42 -9.04 -3.76
N LYS A 160 5.39 -7.73 -4.06
CA LYS A 160 6.21 -7.14 -5.12
C LYS A 160 7.69 -7.31 -4.86
N TYR A 161 8.13 -7.19 -3.61
CA TYR A 161 9.53 -7.39 -3.24
C TYR A 161 9.97 -8.84 -3.53
N ILE A 162 9.16 -9.83 -3.13
CA ILE A 162 9.46 -11.25 -3.35
C ILE A 162 9.50 -11.55 -4.86
N LEU A 163 8.47 -11.15 -5.61
CA LEU A 163 8.35 -11.50 -7.03
C LEU A 163 9.35 -10.76 -7.93
N ASN A 164 9.86 -9.60 -7.51
CA ASN A 164 10.93 -8.91 -8.23
C ASN A 164 12.32 -9.46 -7.93
N SER A 165 12.46 -10.31 -6.90
CA SER A 165 13.76 -10.90 -6.52
C SER A 165 14.06 -12.14 -7.36
N SER A 166 15.28 -12.21 -7.89
CA SER A 166 15.75 -13.40 -8.62
C SER A 166 16.12 -14.56 -7.69
N THR A 167 16.46 -14.28 -6.42
CA THR A 167 16.92 -15.26 -5.43
C THR A 167 15.78 -15.76 -4.55
N ASP A 168 14.77 -14.92 -4.30
CA ASP A 168 13.71 -15.24 -3.35
C ASP A 168 12.73 -16.27 -3.94
N LYS A 169 12.62 -17.41 -3.27
CA LYS A 169 11.74 -18.54 -3.67
C LYS A 169 10.54 -18.71 -2.76
N SER A 170 10.26 -17.75 -1.86
CA SER A 170 9.04 -17.79 -1.06
C SER A 170 7.78 -17.89 -1.94
N LYS A 171 6.85 -18.73 -1.52
CA LYS A 171 5.54 -18.92 -2.15
C LYS A 171 4.50 -18.08 -1.44
N ILE A 172 3.64 -17.42 -2.22
CA ILE A 172 2.61 -16.50 -1.75
C ILE A 172 1.24 -17.03 -2.17
N ALA A 173 0.31 -17.06 -1.23
CA ALA A 173 -1.11 -17.24 -1.49
C ALA A 173 -1.87 -16.02 -0.97
N LEU A 174 -2.54 -15.28 -1.86
CA LEU A 174 -3.32 -14.10 -1.51
C LEU A 174 -4.82 -14.37 -1.66
N ILE A 175 -5.58 -14.15 -0.59
CA ILE A 175 -7.04 -14.00 -0.63
C ILE A 175 -7.37 -12.52 -0.47
N PHE A 176 -7.98 -11.94 -1.50
CA PHE A 176 -8.31 -10.51 -1.53
C PHE A 176 -9.83 -10.28 -1.55
N ALA A 177 -10.35 -9.74 -0.46
CA ALA A 177 -11.77 -9.50 -0.23
C ALA A 177 -12.20 -8.07 -0.58
N ASN A 178 -13.30 -7.89 -1.31
CA ASN A 178 -13.85 -6.58 -1.66
C ASN A 178 -15.39 -6.57 -1.55
N GLN A 179 -16.02 -5.40 -1.62
CA GLN A 179 -17.50 -5.31 -1.59
C GLN A 179 -18.07 -5.80 -2.92
N THR A 180 -17.62 -5.22 -4.02
CA THR A 180 -17.98 -5.63 -5.38
C THR A 180 -16.75 -5.92 -6.23
N GLU A 181 -16.95 -6.46 -7.43
CA GLU A 181 -15.86 -6.65 -8.40
C GLU A 181 -15.21 -5.32 -8.82
N GLN A 182 -15.98 -4.22 -8.84
CA GLN A 182 -15.50 -2.88 -9.21
C GLN A 182 -14.65 -2.22 -8.10
N ASP A 183 -14.65 -2.80 -6.89
CA ASP A 183 -13.82 -2.34 -5.77
C ASP A 183 -12.43 -2.98 -5.76
N ILE A 184 -12.14 -3.95 -6.64
CA ILE A 184 -10.86 -4.65 -6.67
C ILE A 184 -9.78 -3.71 -7.21
N ILE A 185 -9.03 -3.09 -6.30
CA ILE A 185 -7.91 -2.21 -6.64
C ILE A 185 -6.72 -3.02 -7.16
N LEU A 186 -5.99 -2.47 -8.14
CA LEU A 186 -4.79 -3.09 -8.75
C LEU A 186 -5.03 -4.50 -9.33
N ARG A 187 -6.24 -4.80 -9.80
CA ARG A 187 -6.60 -6.13 -10.30
C ARG A 187 -5.68 -6.59 -11.43
N ASP A 188 -5.58 -5.80 -12.49
CA ASP A 188 -4.81 -6.17 -13.69
C ASP A 188 -3.33 -6.41 -13.33
N GLU A 189 -2.76 -5.60 -12.45
CA GLU A 189 -1.38 -5.76 -12.02
C GLU A 189 -1.18 -7.01 -11.15
N LEU A 190 -2.12 -7.35 -10.26
CA LEU A 190 -2.08 -8.60 -9.51
C LEU A 190 -2.20 -9.82 -10.43
N GLU A 191 -3.09 -9.77 -11.42
CA GLU A 191 -3.27 -10.87 -12.39
C GLU A 191 -2.01 -11.05 -13.27
N GLN A 192 -1.39 -9.95 -13.73
CA GLN A 192 -0.11 -9.99 -14.45
C GLN A 192 1.01 -10.58 -13.58
N LEU A 193 1.11 -10.18 -12.32
CA LEU A 193 2.09 -10.73 -11.38
C LEU A 193 1.87 -12.22 -11.15
N ARG A 194 0.61 -12.68 -11.04
CA ARG A 194 0.27 -14.10 -10.94
C ARG A 194 0.71 -14.85 -12.19
N ASP A 195 0.35 -14.34 -13.37
CA ASP A 195 0.59 -15.03 -14.63
C ASP A 195 2.08 -15.14 -14.95
N ALA A 196 2.87 -14.14 -14.56
CA ALA A 196 4.33 -14.17 -14.67
C ALA A 196 5.01 -15.09 -13.63
N ASN A 197 4.33 -15.42 -12.51
CA ASN A 197 4.94 -16.10 -11.37
C ASN A 197 4.10 -17.29 -10.85
N GLN A 198 3.48 -18.07 -11.74
CA GLN A 198 2.50 -19.11 -11.38
C GLN A 198 3.01 -20.17 -10.38
N SER A 199 4.32 -20.42 -10.33
CA SER A 199 4.94 -21.36 -9.38
C SER A 199 5.10 -20.79 -7.96
N GLN A 200 5.13 -19.46 -7.82
CA GLN A 200 5.36 -18.74 -6.57
C GLN A 200 4.11 -17.98 -6.08
N PHE A 201 3.22 -17.51 -6.96
CA PHE A 201 2.10 -16.66 -6.57
C PHE A 201 0.76 -17.25 -6.97
N ARG A 202 -0.11 -17.45 -5.97
CA ARG A 202 -1.50 -17.82 -6.15
C ARG A 202 -2.42 -16.73 -5.62
N LEU A 203 -3.52 -16.51 -6.32
CA LEU A 203 -4.39 -15.35 -6.11
C LEU A 203 -5.85 -15.78 -6.18
N TRP A 204 -6.61 -15.42 -5.15
CA TRP A 204 -8.05 -15.61 -5.05
C TRP A 204 -8.74 -14.31 -4.68
N TYR A 205 -9.93 -14.13 -5.22
CA TYR A 205 -10.81 -13.02 -4.89
C TYR A 205 -12.04 -13.52 -4.17
N THR A 206 -12.57 -12.71 -3.27
CA THR A 206 -13.93 -12.87 -2.76
C THR A 206 -14.62 -11.51 -2.74
N VAL A 207 -15.91 -11.50 -3.07
CA VAL A 207 -16.73 -10.28 -3.10
C VAL A 207 -18.00 -10.50 -2.29
N GLU A 208 -18.41 -9.48 -1.54
CA GLU A 208 -19.67 -9.51 -0.78
C GLU A 208 -20.89 -9.55 -1.71
N THR A 209 -20.89 -8.73 -2.75
CA THR A 209 -21.95 -8.68 -3.78
C THR A 209 -21.38 -9.11 -5.14
N PRO A 210 -21.67 -10.35 -5.58
CA PRO A 210 -21.22 -10.83 -6.90
C PRO A 210 -22.04 -10.19 -8.04
N PRO A 211 -21.48 -10.11 -9.27
CA PRO A 211 -22.22 -9.64 -10.43
C PRO A 211 -23.40 -10.56 -10.76
N GLU A 212 -24.51 -10.01 -11.28
CA GLU A 212 -25.78 -10.71 -11.54
C GLU A 212 -25.68 -11.93 -12.49
N ARG A 213 -24.54 -12.10 -13.18
CA ARG A 213 -24.28 -13.27 -14.03
C ARG A 213 -22.80 -13.66 -13.98
N LYS A 214 -22.45 -14.49 -12.99
CA LYS A 214 -21.40 -15.52 -13.03
C LYS A 214 -21.47 -16.26 -11.70
N PHE A 215 -21.43 -17.59 -11.73
CA PHE A 215 -21.03 -18.36 -10.55
C PHE A 215 -19.60 -17.94 -10.20
N CYS A 216 -19.43 -16.92 -9.37
CA CYS A 216 -18.13 -16.47 -8.89
C CYS A 216 -17.73 -17.29 -7.66
N ALA A 217 -17.53 -18.59 -7.86
CA ALA A 217 -16.49 -19.26 -7.11
C ALA A 217 -15.20 -18.96 -7.87
N PHE A 218 -14.50 -17.87 -7.53
CA PHE A 218 -13.14 -17.64 -7.99
C PHE A 218 -12.26 -18.74 -7.36
N CYS A 219 -12.23 -19.89 -8.01
CA CYS A 219 -11.36 -21.03 -7.76
C CYS A 219 -11.10 -21.68 -9.12
N LEU A 220 -10.04 -21.23 -9.80
CA LEU A 220 -9.29 -22.03 -10.79
C LEU A 220 -7.80 -21.70 -10.60
#